data_AF-A0A3P0X577-F1
#
_entry.id   AF-A0A3P0X577-F1
#
_cell.length_a   1.000
_cell.length_b   1.000
_cell.length_c   1.000
_cell.angle_alpha   90.00
_cell.angle_beta   90.00
_cell.angle_gamma   90.00
#
_symmetry.space_group_name_H-M   'P 1'
#
loop_
_entity.id
_entity.type
_entity.pdbx_description
1 polymer ?
#
loop_
_entity_poly.entity_id
_entity_poly.type
_entity_poly.pdbx_seq_one_letter_code
_entity_poly.pdbx_strand_id
1 'polypeptide(L)'
;MAHRSSRDLRDLWGAASWAACAQFFLAEAVATLGFQGHYSYRDKFISDLGALTCLHGCSHWHALMNSSFVLQAVLIAAGTLLLSGRFFPTWAGATARVFLLLSAVGVLLVGLFPEDANANFHVLGARMHFLLGALAMLLIAIAHRRRAGSPRHARPDATWLRFQPVAGSIAASIALFGDVLIAYSNEQTAAVLGTGTIERIAAYPFPLWLALTGSWTLWAVLAGGNSNSPRDAAPTARNRTRDL
;
A
#
# COMPACT_ATOMS: atom_id res chain seq x y z
N MET A 1 9.94 8.12 30.62
CA MET A 1 9.40 7.82 29.27
C MET A 1 9.67 9.03 28.39
N ALA A 2 10.41 8.88 27.28
CA ALA A 2 10.69 10.00 26.38
C ALA A 2 9.38 10.42 25.67
N HIS A 3 9.03 11.70 25.73
CA HIS A 3 7.84 12.24 25.08
C HIS A 3 8.11 12.32 23.56
N ARG A 4 7.39 11.52 22.74
CA ARG A 4 7.48 11.63 21.27
C ARG A 4 6.88 12.94 20.80
N SER A 5 7.41 13.51 19.72
CA SER A 5 6.81 14.70 19.12
C SER A 5 5.47 14.35 18.44
N SER A 6 4.60 15.34 18.25
CA SER A 6 3.34 15.16 17.52
C SER A 6 3.56 14.71 16.07
N ARG A 7 4.69 15.09 15.46
CA ARG A 7 5.08 14.65 14.12
C ARG A 7 5.45 13.17 14.10
N ASP A 8 6.19 12.69 15.09
CA ASP A 8 6.56 11.27 15.18
C ASP A 8 5.34 10.38 15.42
N LEU A 9 4.37 10.84 16.23
CA LEU A 9 3.11 10.13 16.43
C LEU A 9 2.30 10.01 15.14
N ARG A 10 2.23 11.07 14.33
CA ARG A 10 1.57 11.01 13.02
C ARG A 10 2.25 10.02 12.07
N ASP A 11 3.58 10.08 11.98
CA ASP A 11 4.35 9.16 11.13
C ASP A 11 4.18 7.70 11.59
N LEU A 12 4.14 7.43 12.90
CA LEU A 12 3.87 6.11 13.47
C LEU A 12 2.51 5.58 13.03
N TRP A 13 1.44 6.32 13.25
CA TRP A 13 0.09 5.88 12.90
C TRP A 13 -0.11 5.74 11.40
N GLY A 14 0.50 6.64 10.61
CA GLY A 14 0.46 6.55 9.16
C GLY A 14 1.19 5.31 8.64
N ALA A 15 2.38 5.02 9.18
CA ALA A 15 3.15 3.84 8.83
C ALA A 15 2.46 2.54 9.28
N ALA A 16 1.89 2.53 10.48
CA ALA A 16 1.10 1.41 11.00
C ALA A 16 -0.14 1.15 10.13
N SER A 17 -0.81 2.20 9.64
CA SER A 17 -1.96 2.06 8.75
C SER A 17 -1.57 1.38 7.44
N TRP A 18 -0.50 1.82 6.79
CA TRP A 18 0.02 1.16 5.59
C TRP A 18 0.53 -0.26 5.88
N ALA A 19 1.20 -0.50 7.00
CA ALA A 19 1.64 -1.84 7.39
C ALA A 19 0.44 -2.80 7.54
N ALA A 20 -0.63 -2.33 8.18
CA ALA A 20 -1.85 -3.09 8.40
C ALA A 20 -2.60 -3.42 7.10
N CYS A 21 -2.27 -2.82 5.95
CA CYS A 21 -2.78 -3.24 4.65
C CYS A 21 -2.47 -4.71 4.31
N ALA A 22 -1.53 -5.35 5.03
CA ALA A 22 -1.29 -6.79 4.99
C ALA A 22 -2.51 -7.63 5.41
N GLN A 23 -3.44 -7.06 6.18
CA GLN A 23 -4.67 -7.73 6.62
C GLN A 23 -5.49 -8.27 5.45
N PHE A 24 -5.42 -7.62 4.27
CA PHE A 24 -6.08 -8.06 3.05
C PHE A 24 -5.75 -9.53 2.71
N PHE A 25 -4.46 -9.90 2.76
CA PHE A 25 -4.01 -11.25 2.43
C PHE A 25 -4.48 -12.28 3.47
N LEU A 26 -4.55 -11.89 4.74
CA LEU A 26 -5.09 -12.76 5.79
C LEU A 26 -6.59 -12.98 5.59
N ALA A 27 -7.35 -11.91 5.32
CA ALA A 27 -8.77 -12.00 5.05
C ALA A 27 -9.06 -12.85 3.80
N GLU A 28 -8.29 -12.68 2.72
CA GLU A 28 -8.40 -13.52 1.52
C GLU A 28 -8.15 -14.99 1.87
N ALA A 29 -7.03 -15.29 2.54
CA ALA A 29 -6.69 -16.65 2.93
C ALA A 29 -7.74 -17.30 3.83
N VAL A 30 -8.36 -16.56 4.75
CA VAL A 30 -9.46 -17.09 5.59
C VAL A 30 -10.74 -17.24 4.76
N ALA A 31 -11.03 -16.30 3.86
CA ALA A 31 -12.21 -16.36 3.03
C ALA A 31 -12.16 -17.53 2.03
N THR A 32 -10.99 -17.90 1.52
CA THR A 32 -10.84 -19.10 0.66
C THR A 32 -11.17 -20.39 1.41
N LEU A 33 -10.86 -20.48 2.72
CA LEU A 33 -11.22 -21.64 3.56
C LEU A 33 -12.74 -21.81 3.71
N GLY A 34 -13.50 -20.73 3.59
CA GLY A 34 -14.97 -20.75 3.65
C GLY A 34 -15.65 -20.87 2.28
N PHE A 35 -14.89 -21.03 1.20
CA PHE A 35 -15.44 -21.09 -0.15
C PHE A 35 -16.19 -22.40 -0.38
N GLN A 36 -17.39 -22.30 -0.96
CA GLN A 36 -18.19 -23.47 -1.31
C GLN A 36 -17.59 -24.16 -2.55
N GLY A 37 -17.11 -25.38 -2.37
CA GLY A 37 -16.39 -26.13 -3.40
C GLY A 37 -14.88 -25.85 -3.37
N HIS A 38 -14.21 -25.98 -4.51
CA HIS A 38 -12.77 -25.75 -4.61
C HIS A 38 -12.48 -24.34 -5.10
N TYR A 39 -11.83 -23.53 -4.25
CA TYR A 39 -11.34 -22.21 -4.65
C TYR A 39 -9.98 -22.35 -5.37
N SER A 40 -9.98 -22.11 -6.69
CA SER A 40 -8.76 -22.06 -7.48
C SER A 40 -8.24 -20.62 -7.55
N TYR A 41 -7.06 -20.35 -6.96
CA TYR A 41 -6.38 -19.05 -7.10
C TYR A 41 -6.06 -18.69 -8.57
N ARG A 42 -6.01 -19.70 -9.45
CA ARG A 42 -5.79 -19.51 -10.88
C ARG A 42 -7.06 -19.02 -11.57
N ASP A 43 -8.19 -19.65 -11.28
CA ASP A 43 -9.40 -19.55 -12.12
C ASP A 43 -10.54 -18.75 -11.47
N LYS A 44 -10.43 -18.41 -10.18
CA LYS A 44 -11.44 -17.67 -9.43
C LYS A 44 -10.95 -16.27 -9.06
N PHE A 45 -11.82 -15.30 -9.23
CA PHE A 45 -11.54 -13.93 -8.84
C PHE A 45 -11.46 -13.84 -7.31
N ILE A 46 -10.70 -12.88 -6.81
CA ILE A 46 -10.68 -12.43 -5.44
C ILE A 46 -12.07 -11.90 -5.07
N SER A 47 -12.75 -11.20 -5.99
CA SER A 47 -14.11 -10.70 -5.80
C SER A 47 -15.15 -11.80 -5.56
N ASP A 48 -14.96 -13.01 -6.11
CA ASP A 48 -15.83 -14.18 -5.84
C ASP A 48 -15.91 -14.50 -4.33
N LEU A 49 -14.87 -14.18 -3.56
CA LEU A 49 -14.84 -14.39 -2.11
C LEU A 49 -15.77 -13.42 -1.38
N GLY A 50 -16.10 -12.28 -1.98
CA GLY A 50 -17.02 -11.27 -1.46
C GLY A 50 -18.45 -11.37 -1.99
N ALA A 51 -18.72 -12.27 -2.93
CA ALA A 51 -20.05 -12.48 -3.51
C ALA A 51 -21.09 -12.85 -2.45
N LEU A 52 -22.28 -12.26 -2.54
CA LEU A 52 -23.38 -12.48 -1.59
C LEU A 52 -24.22 -13.72 -1.93
N THR A 53 -24.17 -14.16 -3.18
CA THR A 53 -24.94 -15.26 -3.75
C THR A 53 -24.00 -16.29 -4.35
N CYS A 54 -24.44 -17.55 -4.40
CA CYS A 54 -23.60 -18.68 -4.79
C CYS A 54 -23.78 -19.08 -6.25
N LEU A 55 -24.15 -18.15 -7.15
CA LEU A 55 -24.42 -18.45 -8.55
C LEU A 55 -23.17 -18.99 -9.29
N HIS A 56 -21.98 -18.48 -8.94
CA HIS A 56 -20.70 -18.89 -9.55
C HIS A 56 -19.65 -19.36 -8.52
N GLY A 57 -20.12 -19.72 -7.31
CA GLY A 57 -19.31 -19.94 -6.11
C GLY A 57 -19.41 -18.75 -5.15
N CYS A 58 -19.26 -19.01 -3.86
CA CYS A 58 -19.36 -18.00 -2.78
C CYS A 58 -18.56 -18.46 -1.57
N SER A 59 -18.13 -17.51 -0.73
CA SER A 59 -17.53 -17.82 0.57
C SER A 59 -18.53 -17.59 1.70
N HIS A 60 -18.59 -18.52 2.67
CA HIS A 60 -19.28 -18.29 3.95
C HIS A 60 -18.70 -17.10 4.73
N TRP A 61 -17.47 -16.69 4.41
CA TRP A 61 -16.80 -15.53 4.99
C TRP A 61 -16.81 -14.32 4.05
N HIS A 62 -17.80 -14.20 3.17
CA HIS A 62 -17.94 -13.04 2.29
C HIS A 62 -17.97 -11.70 3.05
N ALA A 63 -18.60 -11.68 4.22
CA ALA A 63 -18.62 -10.51 5.09
C ALA A 63 -17.20 -10.11 5.57
N LEU A 64 -16.33 -11.10 5.87
CA LEU A 64 -14.93 -10.85 6.23
C LEU A 64 -14.18 -10.23 5.05
N MET A 65 -14.36 -10.79 3.84
CA MET A 65 -13.68 -10.29 2.65
C MET A 65 -14.11 -8.85 2.30
N ASN A 66 -15.41 -8.59 2.30
CA ASN A 66 -15.96 -7.26 2.03
C ASN A 66 -15.55 -6.24 3.09
N SER A 67 -15.56 -6.64 4.38
CA SER A 67 -15.07 -5.80 5.47
C SER A 67 -13.57 -5.51 5.35
N SER A 68 -12.79 -6.48 4.87
CA SER A 68 -11.37 -6.30 4.59
C SER A 68 -11.14 -5.28 3.48
N PHE A 69 -11.92 -5.28 2.40
CA PHE A 69 -11.84 -4.23 1.37
C PHE A 69 -12.16 -2.83 1.92
N VAL A 70 -13.21 -2.72 2.74
CA VAL A 70 -13.57 -1.44 3.40
C VAL A 70 -12.46 -0.99 4.35
N LEU A 71 -11.91 -1.90 5.16
CA LEU A 71 -10.80 -1.61 6.05
C LEU A 71 -9.55 -1.19 5.23
N GLN A 72 -9.29 -1.86 4.12
CA GLN A 72 -8.20 -1.53 3.21
C GLN A 72 -8.31 -0.07 2.73
N ALA A 73 -9.50 0.38 2.33
CA ALA A 73 -9.72 1.77 1.94
C ALA A 73 -9.36 2.76 3.05
N VAL A 74 -9.83 2.49 4.27
CA VAL A 74 -9.56 3.33 5.44
C VAL A 74 -8.06 3.38 5.74
N LEU A 75 -7.38 2.24 5.72
CA LEU A 75 -5.94 2.15 5.98
C LEU A 75 -5.09 2.88 4.92
N ILE A 76 -5.44 2.75 3.64
CA ILE A 76 -4.78 3.47 2.55
C ILE A 76 -4.97 4.98 2.75
N ALA A 77 -6.19 5.44 3.00
CA ALA A 77 -6.50 6.86 3.18
C ALA A 77 -5.80 7.42 4.42
N ALA A 78 -5.90 6.74 5.57
CA ALA A 78 -5.27 7.15 6.81
C ALA A 78 -3.75 7.26 6.66
N GLY A 79 -3.09 6.23 6.12
CA GLY A 79 -1.64 6.26 5.90
C GLY A 79 -1.22 7.36 4.93
N THR A 80 -1.97 7.54 3.84
CA THR A 80 -1.74 8.60 2.84
C THR A 80 -1.82 10.00 3.45
N LEU A 81 -2.82 10.26 4.28
CA LEU A 81 -3.03 11.57 4.92
C LEU A 81 -2.01 11.83 6.04
N LEU A 82 -1.67 10.81 6.83
CA LEU A 82 -0.77 10.94 7.96
C LEU A 82 0.70 11.06 7.54
N LEU A 83 1.12 10.31 6.50
CA LEU A 83 2.48 10.34 5.96
C LEU A 83 2.74 11.49 4.96
N SER A 84 1.78 12.41 4.80
CA SER A 84 1.81 13.35 3.68
C SER A 84 3.02 14.28 3.68
N GLY A 85 3.47 14.73 4.86
CA GLY A 85 4.65 15.58 5.02
C GLY A 85 5.97 14.87 4.75
N ARG A 86 5.99 13.53 4.81
CA ARG A 86 7.17 12.70 4.62
C ARG A 86 7.34 12.25 3.17
N PHE A 87 6.25 11.85 2.52
CA PHE A 87 6.28 11.23 1.19
C PHE A 87 5.90 12.16 0.03
N PHE A 88 5.16 13.26 0.25
CA PHE A 88 4.59 14.05 -0.85
C PHE A 88 5.00 15.53 -0.96
N PRO A 89 6.27 15.96 -0.82
CA PRO A 89 6.59 17.40 -0.85
C PRO A 89 6.89 17.95 -2.26
N THR A 90 6.57 17.19 -3.31
CA THR A 90 6.75 17.58 -4.71
C THR A 90 5.39 17.55 -5.42
N TRP A 91 5.28 18.19 -6.59
CA TRP A 91 4.07 18.08 -7.43
C TRP A 91 3.73 16.61 -7.74
N ALA A 92 4.73 15.78 -8.06
CA ALA A 92 4.55 14.36 -8.33
C ALA A 92 4.04 13.62 -7.09
N GLY A 93 4.51 14.01 -5.89
CA GLY A 93 3.99 13.52 -4.63
C GLY A 93 2.54 13.95 -4.37
N ALA A 94 2.18 15.20 -4.69
CA ALA A 94 0.81 15.67 -4.57
C ALA A 94 -0.15 14.92 -5.49
N THR A 95 0.24 14.67 -6.74
CA THR A 95 -0.54 13.83 -7.67
C THR A 95 -0.64 12.39 -7.18
N ALA A 96 0.45 11.79 -6.70
CA ALA A 96 0.42 10.45 -6.13
C ALA A 96 -0.54 10.34 -4.94
N ARG A 97 -0.57 11.36 -4.07
CA ARG A 97 -1.52 11.43 -2.97
C ARG A 97 -2.97 11.39 -3.45
N VAL A 98 -3.31 12.15 -4.48
CA VAL A 98 -4.67 12.13 -5.07
C VAL A 98 -4.99 10.74 -5.61
N PHE A 99 -4.06 10.11 -6.32
CA PHE A 99 -4.25 8.76 -6.86
C PHE A 99 -4.41 7.70 -5.76
N LEU A 100 -3.64 7.77 -4.66
CA LEU A 100 -3.84 6.89 -3.50
C LEU A 100 -5.23 7.06 -2.88
N LEU A 101 -5.72 8.30 -2.74
CA LEU A 101 -7.04 8.57 -2.17
C LEU A 101 -8.17 8.09 -3.10
N LEU A 102 -8.04 8.31 -4.40
CA LEU A 102 -9.00 7.79 -5.38
C LEU A 102 -8.95 6.25 -5.47
N SER A 103 -7.78 5.65 -5.34
CA SER A 103 -7.62 4.19 -5.23
C SER A 103 -8.27 3.64 -3.95
N ALA A 104 -8.17 4.37 -2.83
CA ALA A 104 -8.90 4.04 -1.60
C ALA A 104 -10.42 4.10 -1.79
N VAL A 105 -10.93 5.11 -2.49
CA VAL A 105 -12.35 5.16 -2.89
C VAL A 105 -12.71 3.96 -3.77
N GLY A 106 -11.82 3.57 -4.69
CA GLY A 106 -12.02 2.41 -5.55
C GLY A 106 -12.26 1.11 -4.76
N VAL A 107 -11.37 0.76 -3.83
CA VAL A 107 -11.54 -0.46 -3.02
C VAL A 107 -12.66 -0.36 -1.98
N LEU A 108 -13.02 0.86 -1.55
CA LEU A 108 -14.23 1.08 -0.76
C LEU A 108 -15.48 0.67 -1.56
N LEU A 109 -15.57 1.08 -2.83
CA LEU A 109 -16.68 0.68 -3.70
C LEU A 109 -16.72 -0.83 -3.89
N VAL A 110 -15.57 -1.49 -4.10
CA VAL A 110 -15.49 -2.96 -4.19
C VAL A 110 -16.07 -3.65 -2.95
N GLY A 111 -15.71 -3.19 -1.75
CA GLY A 111 -16.21 -3.77 -0.50
C GLY A 111 -17.67 -3.48 -0.20
N LEU A 112 -18.19 -2.32 -0.60
CA LEU A 112 -19.60 -1.94 -0.38
C LEU A 112 -20.55 -2.50 -1.43
N PHE A 113 -20.05 -2.73 -2.64
CA PHE A 113 -20.81 -3.22 -3.78
C PHE A 113 -20.17 -4.51 -4.29
N PRO A 114 -20.49 -5.67 -3.69
CA PRO A 114 -20.11 -6.97 -4.24
C PRO A 114 -20.57 -7.11 -5.69
N GLU A 115 -19.81 -7.87 -6.48
CA GLU A 115 -19.99 -7.96 -7.93
C GLU A 115 -21.39 -8.44 -8.34
N ASP A 116 -22.00 -9.32 -7.54
CA ASP A 116 -23.31 -9.91 -7.75
C ASP A 116 -24.45 -9.07 -7.16
N ALA A 117 -24.13 -8.04 -6.37
CA ALA A 117 -25.07 -7.05 -5.86
C ALA A 117 -25.13 -5.81 -6.78
N ASN A 118 -23.99 -5.30 -7.24
CA ASN A 118 -23.93 -4.17 -8.18
C ASN A 118 -22.62 -4.17 -8.99
N ALA A 119 -22.63 -4.89 -10.11
CA ALA A 119 -21.47 -5.04 -10.99
C ALA A 119 -20.90 -3.70 -11.50
N ASN A 120 -21.73 -2.68 -11.74
CA ASN A 120 -21.28 -1.40 -12.28
C ASN A 120 -20.37 -0.66 -11.29
N PHE A 121 -20.81 -0.53 -10.02
CA PHE A 121 -19.99 0.10 -9.00
C PHE A 121 -18.79 -0.76 -8.62
N HIS A 122 -18.95 -2.08 -8.62
CA HIS A 122 -17.85 -3.02 -8.37
C HIS A 122 -16.72 -2.84 -9.39
N VAL A 123 -17.04 -2.92 -10.68
CA VAL A 123 -16.06 -2.81 -11.78
C VAL A 123 -15.44 -1.42 -11.82
N LEU A 124 -16.23 -0.36 -11.59
CA LEU A 124 -15.70 1.00 -11.47
C LEU A 124 -14.69 1.09 -10.32
N GLY A 125 -15.05 0.55 -9.15
CA GLY A 125 -14.21 0.51 -7.97
C GLY A 125 -12.90 -0.24 -8.20
N ALA A 126 -12.98 -1.45 -8.77
CA ALA A 126 -11.83 -2.29 -9.08
C ALA A 126 -10.86 -1.58 -10.05
N ARG A 127 -11.37 -1.02 -11.16
CA ARG A 127 -10.56 -0.27 -12.14
C ARG A 127 -9.89 0.96 -11.52
N MET A 128 -10.63 1.71 -10.71
CA MET A 128 -10.06 2.86 -9.98
C MET A 128 -8.97 2.42 -9.02
N HIS A 129 -9.20 1.33 -8.26
CA HIS A 129 -8.26 0.84 -7.27
C HIS A 129 -6.94 0.39 -7.91
N PHE A 130 -7.02 -0.50 -8.91
CA PHE A 130 -5.85 -1.10 -9.55
C PHE A 130 -5.04 -0.05 -10.30
N LEU A 131 -5.66 0.68 -11.24
CA LEU A 131 -4.95 1.63 -12.09
C LEU A 131 -4.35 2.79 -11.28
N LEU A 132 -5.13 3.42 -10.40
CA LEU A 132 -4.65 4.59 -9.65
C LEU A 132 -3.67 4.18 -8.55
N GLY A 133 -3.82 2.98 -7.96
CA GLY A 133 -2.82 2.42 -7.04
C GLY A 133 -1.48 2.19 -7.72
N ALA A 134 -1.50 1.60 -8.92
CA ALA A 134 -0.30 1.35 -9.71
C ALA A 134 0.39 2.66 -10.16
N LEU A 135 -0.37 3.63 -10.66
CA LEU A 135 0.15 4.94 -11.03
C LEU A 135 0.70 5.71 -9.82
N ALA A 136 0.05 5.61 -8.65
CA ALA A 136 0.57 6.21 -7.42
C ALA A 136 1.93 5.63 -7.02
N MET A 137 2.09 4.30 -7.03
CA MET A 137 3.38 3.65 -6.75
C MET A 137 4.49 4.16 -7.68
N LEU A 138 4.19 4.29 -8.99
CA LEU A 138 5.13 4.79 -9.99
C LEU A 138 5.51 6.25 -9.72
N LEU A 139 4.54 7.12 -9.44
CA LEU A 139 4.79 8.54 -9.15
C LEU A 139 5.61 8.73 -7.86
N ILE A 140 5.35 7.92 -6.83
CA ILE A 140 6.13 7.93 -5.58
C ILE A 140 7.56 7.48 -5.88
N ALA A 141 7.74 6.41 -6.65
CA ALA A 141 9.07 5.97 -7.06
C ALA A 141 9.83 7.09 -7.81
N ILE A 142 9.19 7.78 -8.76
CA ILE A 142 9.79 8.91 -9.49
C ILE A 142 10.14 10.06 -8.52
N ALA A 143 9.23 10.42 -7.61
CA ALA A 143 9.44 11.49 -6.64
C ALA A 143 10.62 11.19 -5.70
N HIS A 144 10.79 9.93 -5.28
CA HIS A 144 11.86 9.50 -4.39
C HIS A 144 13.21 9.34 -5.09
N ARG A 145 13.27 8.92 -6.38
CA ARG A 145 14.53 8.91 -7.17
C ARG A 145 15.21 10.28 -7.19
N ARG A 146 14.43 11.34 -7.39
CA ARG A 146 14.92 12.72 -7.45
C ARG A 146 15.49 13.21 -6.11
N ARG A 147 15.08 12.62 -4.99
CA ARG A 147 15.55 12.97 -3.63
C ARG A 147 16.78 12.17 -3.22
N ALA A 148 16.88 10.90 -3.62
CA ALA A 148 17.97 10.00 -3.24
C ALA A 148 19.36 10.49 -3.72
N GLY A 149 19.42 11.34 -4.75
CA GLY A 149 20.65 11.99 -5.21
C GLY A 149 21.09 13.23 -4.42
N SER A 150 20.33 13.69 -3.42
CA SER A 150 20.67 14.89 -2.64
C SER A 150 21.47 14.55 -1.37
N PRO A 151 22.68 15.09 -1.16
CA PRO A 151 23.55 14.78 0.00
C PRO A 151 22.99 15.16 1.38
N ARG A 152 21.86 15.87 1.47
CA ARG A 152 21.36 16.51 2.69
C ARG A 152 20.59 15.59 3.67
N HIS A 153 20.45 14.29 3.39
CA HIS A 153 19.59 13.39 4.18
C HIS A 153 20.31 12.09 4.61
N ALA A 154 21.42 12.21 5.33
CA ALA A 154 22.07 11.10 6.02
C ALA A 154 21.33 10.78 7.34
N ARG A 155 20.19 10.11 7.24
CA ARG A 155 19.43 9.55 8.37
C ARG A 155 19.25 8.04 8.14
N PRO A 156 18.99 7.23 9.18
CA PRO A 156 18.82 5.77 9.05
C PRO A 156 17.66 5.33 8.12
N ASP A 157 16.76 6.24 7.73
CA ASP A 157 15.76 6.04 6.70
C ASP A 157 16.32 6.08 5.25
N ALA A 158 17.55 6.60 5.07
CA ALA A 158 18.16 6.82 3.76
C ALA A 158 18.37 5.54 2.95
N THR A 159 18.54 4.39 3.59
CA THR A 159 18.74 3.11 2.88
C THR A 159 17.47 2.67 2.18
N TRP A 160 16.33 2.66 2.87
CA TRP A 160 15.05 2.31 2.24
C TRP A 160 14.59 3.35 1.23
N LEU A 161 14.82 4.63 1.49
CA LEU A 161 14.55 5.69 0.51
C LEU A 161 15.32 5.50 -0.82
N ARG A 162 16.44 4.77 -0.83
CA ARG A 162 17.19 4.39 -2.04
C ARG A 162 16.62 3.15 -2.75
N PHE A 163 16.09 2.19 -2.00
CA PHE A 163 15.48 0.96 -2.56
C PHE A 163 14.02 1.14 -2.98
N GLN A 164 13.30 2.02 -2.28
CA GLN A 164 11.87 2.28 -2.46
C GLN A 164 11.51 2.66 -3.91
N PRO A 165 12.32 3.45 -4.65
CA PRO A 165 12.02 3.72 -6.04
C PRO A 165 12.11 2.50 -6.96
N VAL A 166 13.07 1.61 -6.72
CA VAL A 166 13.22 0.38 -7.49
C VAL A 166 12.06 -0.55 -7.16
N ALA A 167 11.82 -0.81 -5.88
CA ALA A 167 10.72 -1.64 -5.41
C ALA A 167 9.35 -1.13 -5.89
N GLY A 168 9.10 0.18 -5.77
CA GLY A 168 7.87 0.82 -6.22
C GLY A 168 7.72 0.79 -7.74
N SER A 169 8.81 0.93 -8.51
CA SER A 169 8.75 0.80 -9.97
C SER A 169 8.42 -0.63 -10.39
N ILE A 170 9.04 -1.64 -9.75
CA ILE A 170 8.76 -3.05 -10.04
C ILE A 170 7.31 -3.39 -9.71
N ALA A 171 6.84 -3.03 -8.51
CA ALA A 171 5.46 -3.27 -8.09
C ALA A 171 4.45 -2.57 -9.01
N ALA A 172 4.71 -1.32 -9.40
CA ALA A 172 3.89 -0.59 -10.35
C ALA A 172 3.87 -1.25 -11.74
N SER A 173 5.03 -1.70 -12.25
CA SER A 173 5.09 -2.38 -13.55
C SER A 173 4.31 -3.68 -13.56
N ILE A 174 4.39 -4.47 -12.49
CA ILE A 174 3.62 -5.72 -12.36
C ILE A 174 2.12 -5.41 -12.31
N ALA A 175 1.69 -4.44 -11.49
CA ALA A 175 0.28 -4.05 -11.39
C ALA A 175 -0.28 -3.52 -12.72
N LEU A 176 0.45 -2.61 -13.38
CA LEU A 176 0.05 -2.08 -14.69
C LEU A 176 0.01 -3.17 -15.77
N PHE A 177 0.92 -4.15 -15.72
CA PHE A 177 0.86 -5.30 -16.60
C PHE A 177 -0.39 -6.14 -16.34
N GLY A 178 -0.75 -6.34 -15.07
CA GLY A 178 -2.03 -6.95 -14.68
C GLY A 178 -3.24 -6.18 -15.20
N ASP A 179 -3.26 -4.84 -15.09
CA ASP A 179 -4.32 -3.99 -15.63
C ASP A 179 -4.47 -4.15 -17.15
N VAL A 180 -3.35 -4.21 -17.88
CA VAL A 180 -3.35 -4.48 -19.32
C VAL A 180 -3.91 -5.88 -19.59
N LEU A 181 -3.50 -6.89 -18.83
CA LEU A 181 -4.06 -8.24 -18.98
C LEU A 181 -5.57 -8.26 -18.72
N ILE A 182 -6.08 -7.57 -17.70
CA ILE A 182 -7.53 -7.45 -17.44
C ILE A 182 -8.24 -6.78 -18.62
N ALA A 183 -7.66 -5.70 -19.17
CA ALA A 183 -8.30 -4.92 -20.23
C ALA A 183 -8.35 -5.67 -21.57
N TYR A 184 -7.39 -6.56 -21.83
CA TYR A 184 -7.23 -7.23 -23.13
C TYR A 184 -7.37 -8.76 -23.07
N SER A 185 -7.67 -9.35 -21.91
CA SER A 185 -7.88 -10.80 -21.81
C SER A 185 -9.11 -11.23 -22.60
N ASN A 186 -8.95 -12.31 -23.37
CA ASN A 186 -10.04 -13.03 -24.01
C ASN A 186 -10.11 -14.47 -23.44
N GLU A 187 -11.02 -15.29 -23.97
CA GLU A 187 -11.19 -16.68 -23.53
C GLU A 187 -9.90 -17.50 -23.61
N GLN A 188 -9.08 -17.30 -24.65
CA GLN A 188 -7.81 -18.00 -24.82
C GLN A 188 -6.80 -17.58 -23.74
N THR A 189 -6.68 -16.27 -23.47
CA THR A 189 -5.80 -15.75 -22.41
C THR A 189 -6.24 -16.25 -21.04
N ALA A 190 -7.55 -16.24 -20.78
CA ALA A 190 -8.15 -16.74 -19.55
C ALA A 190 -7.90 -18.25 -19.38
N ALA A 191 -7.98 -19.05 -20.45
CA ALA A 191 -7.68 -20.48 -20.39
C ALA A 191 -6.21 -20.75 -20.03
N VAL A 192 -5.27 -19.97 -20.59
CA VAL A 192 -3.83 -20.17 -20.38
C VAL A 192 -3.36 -19.67 -19.00
N LEU A 193 -3.77 -18.47 -18.60
CA LEU A 193 -3.29 -17.82 -17.38
C LEU A 193 -4.21 -18.02 -16.18
N GLY A 194 -5.52 -18.15 -16.43
CA GLY A 194 -6.55 -18.08 -15.41
C GLY A 194 -6.95 -16.64 -15.08
N THR A 195 -8.26 -16.39 -15.00
CA THR A 195 -8.82 -15.06 -14.65
C THR A 195 -8.40 -14.60 -13.26
N GLY A 196 -8.38 -15.51 -12.29
CA GLY A 196 -7.91 -15.27 -10.94
C GLY A 196 -6.42 -14.92 -10.86
N THR A 197 -5.58 -15.53 -11.70
CA THR A 197 -4.15 -15.17 -11.80
C THR A 197 -4.01 -13.74 -12.35
N ILE A 198 -4.74 -13.42 -13.41
CA ILE A 198 -4.68 -12.10 -14.07
C ILE A 198 -5.07 -11.00 -13.07
N GLU A 199 -6.17 -11.19 -12.34
CA GLU A 199 -6.60 -10.24 -11.32
C GLU A 199 -5.55 -10.07 -10.22
N ARG A 200 -4.94 -11.16 -9.73
CA ARG A 200 -3.90 -11.09 -8.68
C ARG A 200 -2.65 -10.36 -9.12
N ILE A 201 -2.26 -10.49 -10.39
CA ILE A 201 -1.15 -9.72 -10.96
C ILE A 201 -1.45 -8.22 -10.88
N ALA A 202 -2.70 -7.80 -11.11
CA ALA A 202 -3.12 -6.41 -10.97
C ALA A 202 -3.27 -5.98 -9.49
N ALA A 203 -3.88 -6.84 -8.67
CA ALA A 203 -4.36 -6.50 -7.33
C ALA A 203 -3.30 -6.59 -6.24
N TYR A 204 -2.47 -7.64 -6.22
CA TYR A 204 -1.54 -7.91 -5.10
C TYR A 204 -0.38 -6.92 -4.94
N PRO A 205 0.24 -6.40 -6.01
CA PRO A 205 1.45 -5.58 -5.85
C PRO A 205 1.22 -4.34 -4.99
N PHE A 206 0.05 -3.71 -5.09
CA PHE A 206 -0.25 -2.46 -4.37
C PHE A 206 -0.38 -2.63 -2.84
N PRO A 207 -1.27 -3.48 -2.30
CA PRO A 207 -1.36 -3.72 -0.86
C PRO A 207 -0.08 -4.32 -0.28
N LEU A 208 0.64 -5.17 -1.03
CA LEU A 208 1.94 -5.70 -0.60
C LEU A 208 2.98 -4.58 -0.49
N TRP A 209 3.07 -3.70 -1.48
CA TRP A 209 3.98 -2.58 -1.46
C TRP A 209 3.67 -1.60 -0.32
N LEU A 210 2.38 -1.33 -0.05
CA LEU A 210 1.96 -0.53 1.10
C LEU A 210 2.38 -1.18 2.41
N ALA A 211 2.11 -2.48 2.59
CA ALA A 211 2.46 -3.23 3.78
C ALA A 211 3.97 -3.18 4.08
N LEU A 212 4.79 -3.42 3.06
CA LEU A 212 6.25 -3.38 3.18
C LEU A 212 6.77 -1.97 3.46
N THR A 213 6.26 -0.96 2.72
CA THR A 213 6.66 0.45 2.90
C THR A 213 6.25 0.98 4.27
N GLY A 214 5.04 0.65 4.72
CA GLY A 214 4.53 0.96 6.05
C GLY A 214 5.35 0.30 7.14
N SER A 215 5.60 -1.02 7.03
CA SER A 215 6.38 -1.78 8.02
C SER A 215 7.80 -1.25 8.16
N TRP A 216 8.46 -0.93 7.05
CA TRP A 216 9.79 -0.34 7.09
C TRP A 216 9.77 1.05 7.74
N THR A 217 8.82 1.90 7.33
CA THR A 217 8.70 3.27 7.87
C THR A 217 8.41 3.23 9.38
N LEU A 218 7.57 2.29 9.81
CA LEU A 218 7.25 2.07 11.22
C LEU A 218 8.52 1.68 11.99
N TRP A 219 9.28 0.70 11.49
CA TRP A 219 10.56 0.31 12.09
C TRP A 219 11.53 1.49 12.16
N ALA A 220 11.67 2.28 11.10
CA ALA A 220 12.59 3.41 11.07
C ALA A 220 12.23 4.50 12.09
N VAL A 221 10.94 4.79 12.28
CA VAL A 221 10.46 5.76 13.27
C VAL A 221 10.61 5.22 14.71
N LEU A 222 10.46 3.91 14.91
CA LEU A 222 10.69 3.28 16.21
C LEU A 222 12.18 3.22 16.57
N ALA A 223 13.03 2.84 15.63
CA ALA A 223 14.49 2.75 15.81
C ALA A 223 15.13 4.13 16.02
N GLY A 224 14.68 5.17 15.29
CA GLY A 224 15.15 6.54 15.46
C GLY A 224 14.75 7.18 16.80
N GLY A 225 13.69 6.68 17.45
CA GLY A 225 13.31 7.09 18.81
C GLY A 225 14.14 6.42 19.92
N ASN A 226 14.87 5.34 19.60
CA ASN A 226 15.70 4.60 20.55
C ASN A 226 17.16 5.07 20.59
N SER A 227 17.60 5.94 19.67
CA SER A 227 18.94 6.52 19.69
C SER A 227 19.07 7.64 20.73
N ASN A 228 18.87 7.32 22.01
CA ASN A 228 19.48 8.04 23.13
C ASN A 228 20.84 7.41 23.45
N SER A 229 21.70 7.26 22.44
CA SER A 229 23.11 6.94 22.68
C SER A 229 23.81 8.21 23.22
N PRO A 230 24.52 8.17 24.36
CA PRO A 230 25.18 9.33 24.99
C PRO A 230 26.30 10.02 24.19
N ARG A 231 26.37 9.86 22.86
CA ARG A 231 27.53 10.25 22.05
C ARG A 231 27.61 11.74 21.70
N ASP A 232 26.61 12.54 22.05
CA ASP A 232 26.64 14.00 21.83
C ASP A 232 26.95 14.81 23.10
N ALA A 233 27.26 14.14 24.23
CA ALA A 233 27.79 14.82 25.42
C ALA A 233 29.32 14.95 25.31
N ALA A 234 29.80 15.73 24.33
CA ALA A 234 31.16 16.27 24.37
C ALA A 234 31.10 17.71 24.92
N PRO A 235 31.98 18.10 25.86
CA PRO A 235 31.76 19.27 26.70
C PRO A 235 32.05 20.55 25.94
N THR A 236 31.19 21.55 26.12
CA THR A 236 31.50 22.96 25.87
C THR A 236 32.65 23.40 26.76
N ALA A 237 33.90 23.24 26.30
CA ALA A 237 35.06 23.88 26.90
C ALA A 237 35.25 25.27 26.27
N ARG A 238 34.56 26.24 26.86
CA ARG A 238 34.79 27.66 26.68
C ARG A 238 35.98 28.05 27.57
N ASN A 239 37.14 28.35 26.99
CA ASN A 239 38.18 29.20 27.58
C ASN A 239 38.94 29.84 26.41
N ARG A 240 38.70 31.10 26.06
CA ARG A 240 39.14 32.33 26.75
C ARG A 240 40.66 32.39 26.91
N THR A 241 41.33 32.86 25.86
CA THR A 241 42.50 33.76 25.95
C THR A 241 42.46 34.69 24.74
N ARG A 242 41.92 35.89 24.97
CA ARG A 242 42.56 37.10 24.45
C ARG A 242 43.88 37.20 25.22
N ASP A 243 44.99 37.32 24.51
CA ASP A 243 46.10 38.22 24.85
C ASP A 243 47.19 38.09 23.76
N LEU A 244 47.61 39.26 23.29
CA LEU A 244 48.69 39.61 22.34
C LEU A 244 48.36 39.54 20.84
#